data_AF-A0AAV5NRT2-F1
#
_entry.id   AF-A0AAV5NRT2-F1
#
_cell.length_a   1.000
_cell.length_b   1.000
_cell.length_c   1.000
_cell.angle_alpha   90.00
_cell.angle_beta   90.00
_cell.angle_gamma   90.00
#
_symmetry.space_group_name_H-M   'P 1'
#
loop_
_entity.id
_entity.type
_entity.pdbx_description
1 polymer ?
#
loop_
_entity_poly.entity_id
_entity_poly.type
_entity_poly.pdbx_seq_one_letter_code
_entity_poly.pdbx_strand_id
1 'polypeptide(L)'
;MSFDGTALGILIGVVFSFTFACLEFYKRKDFKVNNVALVFLAVYAISSGFELIIAALHGDPNNLPSSWREYIGVAGMVGIGLSLNYVINAVKEVLASSPVRKSEETAENKS
;
A
#
# COMPACT_ATOMS: atom_id res chain seq x y z
N MET A 1 -8.48 18.64 25.03
CA MET A 1 -7.74 17.90 23.99
C MET A 1 -8.71 17.71 22.82
N SER A 2 -8.41 18.31 21.67
CA SER A 2 -9.25 18.15 20.47
C SER A 2 -9.17 16.71 20.02
N PHE A 3 -10.31 16.07 19.74
CA PHE A 3 -10.36 14.71 19.24
C PHE A 3 -9.80 14.73 17.81
N ASP A 4 -8.56 14.29 17.64
CA ASP A 4 -7.89 14.29 16.34
C ASP A 4 -8.39 13.10 15.52
N GLY A 5 -9.28 13.36 14.57
CA GLY A 5 -9.84 12.35 13.66
C GLY A 5 -8.75 11.58 12.89
N THR A 6 -7.60 12.22 12.68
CA THR A 6 -6.40 11.61 12.09
C THR A 6 -5.85 10.51 12.98
N ALA A 7 -5.67 10.81 14.27
CA ALA A 7 -5.16 9.85 15.25
C ALA A 7 -6.13 8.67 15.42
N LEU A 8 -7.44 8.93 15.39
CA LEU A 8 -8.46 7.89 15.43
C LEU A 8 -8.39 6.98 14.18
N GLY A 9 -8.30 7.57 12.98
CA GLY A 9 -8.19 6.82 11.73
C GLY A 9 -6.92 5.95 11.67
N ILE A 10 -5.79 6.47 12.17
CA ILE A 10 -4.55 5.70 12.29
C ILE A 10 -4.74 4.54 13.28
N LEU A 11 -5.29 4.81 14.46
CA LEU A 11 -5.50 3.79 15.50
C LEU A 11 -6.36 2.64 14.96
N ILE A 12 -7.50 2.96 14.33
CA ILE A 12 -8.41 1.98 13.74
C ILE A 12 -7.69 1.22 12.61
N GLY A 13 -6.99 1.93 11.72
CA GLY A 13 -6.22 1.33 10.63
C GLY A 13 -5.18 0.31 11.13
N VAL A 14 -4.43 0.66 12.20
CA VAL A 14 -3.44 -0.24 12.82
C VAL A 14 -4.11 -1.48 13.38
N VAL A 15 -5.23 -1.36 14.10
CA VAL A 15 -5.95 -2.50 14.68
C VAL A 15 -6.44 -3.46 13.60
N PHE A 16 -7.05 -2.95 12.53
CA PHE A 16 -7.54 -3.77 11.42
C PHE A 16 -6.39 -4.42 10.63
N SER A 17 -5.32 -3.67 10.35
CA SER A 17 -4.13 -4.17 9.66
C SER A 17 -3.43 -5.26 10.48
N PHE A 18 -3.31 -5.07 11.80
CA PHE A 18 -2.76 -6.07 12.71
C PHE A 18 -3.62 -7.33 12.77
N THR A 19 -4.94 -7.17 12.87
CA THR A 19 -5.88 -8.29 12.86
C THR A 19 -5.77 -9.09 11.56
N PHE A 20 -5.69 -8.40 10.42
CA PHE A 20 -5.50 -9.02 9.12
C PHE A 20 -4.14 -9.73 9.01
N ALA A 21 -3.06 -9.11 9.47
CA ALA A 21 -1.73 -9.70 9.51
C ALA A 21 -1.69 -10.99 10.35
N CYS A 22 -2.32 -10.98 11.54
CA CYS A 22 -2.45 -12.18 12.37
C CYS A 22 -3.25 -13.28 11.66
N LEU A 23 -4.37 -12.94 11.02
CA LEU A 23 -5.17 -13.90 10.26
C LEU A 23 -4.42 -14.48 9.06
N GLU A 24 -3.72 -13.64 8.29
CA GLU A 24 -2.95 -14.06 7.11
C GLU A 24 -1.79 -14.98 7.52
N PHE A 25 -1.08 -14.63 8.61
CA PHE A 25 -0.03 -15.46 9.18
C PHE A 25 -0.56 -16.82 9.65
N TYR A 26 -1.68 -16.83 10.38
CA TYR A 26 -2.25 -18.06 10.94
C TYR A 26 -2.80 -19.00 9.84
N LYS A 27 -3.40 -18.45 8.78
CA LYS A 27 -4.04 -19.25 7.72
C LYS A 27 -3.11 -19.63 6.58
N ARG A 28 -2.23 -18.73 6.13
CA ARG A 28 -1.40 -18.94 4.92
C ARG A 28 0.06 -19.22 5.22
N LYS A 29 0.56 -18.91 6.44
CA LYS A 29 2.00 -18.94 6.80
C LYS A 29 2.90 -18.16 5.83
N ASP A 30 2.31 -17.31 4.99
CA ASP A 30 2.96 -16.48 3.99
C ASP A 30 2.59 -15.04 4.29
N PHE A 31 3.58 -14.19 4.50
CA PHE A 31 3.41 -12.82 4.97
C PHE A 31 3.66 -11.85 3.84
N LYS A 32 2.58 -11.43 3.18
CA LYS A 32 2.64 -10.43 2.11
C LYS A 32 2.42 -9.05 2.70
N VAL A 33 3.52 -8.38 3.03
CA VAL A 33 3.55 -6.99 3.55
C VAL A 33 2.64 -6.05 2.74
N ASN A 34 2.57 -6.27 1.42
CA ASN A 34 1.73 -5.50 0.51
C ASN A 34 0.23 -5.57 0.87
N ASN A 35 -0.27 -6.75 1.24
CA ASN A 35 -1.68 -6.94 1.59
C ASN A 35 -2.01 -6.25 2.92
N VAL A 36 -1.12 -6.36 3.90
CA VAL A 36 -1.25 -5.70 5.21
C VAL A 36 -1.25 -4.17 5.06
N ALA A 37 -0.37 -3.64 4.20
CA ALA A 37 -0.32 -2.22 3.87
C ALA A 37 -1.59 -1.74 3.15
N LEU A 38 -2.12 -2.53 2.20
CA LEU A 38 -3.37 -2.21 1.50
C LEU A 38 -4.57 -2.18 2.44
N VAL A 39 -4.66 -3.11 3.40
CA VAL A 39 -5.74 -3.12 4.40
C VAL A 39 -5.65 -1.91 5.32
N PHE A 40 -4.45 -1.56 5.80
CA PHE A 40 -4.24 -0.33 6.55
C PHE A 40 -4.70 0.89 5.75
N LEU A 41 -4.27 0.97 4.48
CA LEU A 41 -4.60 2.09 3.62
C LEU A 41 -6.09 2.22 3.34
N ALA A 42 -6.79 1.09 3.12
CA ALA A 42 -8.22 1.08 2.86
C ALA A 42 -9.00 1.65 4.06
N VAL A 43 -8.67 1.20 5.27
CA VAL A 43 -9.35 1.66 6.49
C VAL A 43 -9.05 3.13 6.77
N TYR A 44 -7.80 3.55 6.59
CA TYR A 44 -7.39 4.94 6.74
C TYR A 44 -8.05 5.86 5.71
N ALA A 45 -8.12 5.43 4.44
CA ALA A 45 -8.72 6.18 3.34
C ALA A 45 -10.24 6.32 3.48
N ILE A 46 -10.93 5.32 4.04
CA ILE A 46 -12.38 5.41 4.33
C ILE A 46 -12.65 6.52 5.36
N SER A 47 -11.89 6.53 6.46
CA SER A 47 -12.11 7.51 7.55
C SER A 47 -11.78 8.94 7.10
N SER A 48 -10.60 9.14 6.51
CA SER A 48 -10.16 10.47 6.05
C SER A 48 -10.90 10.95 4.79
N GLY A 49 -11.20 10.04 3.85
CA GLY A 49 -11.90 10.34 2.62
C GLY A 49 -13.33 10.79 2.83
N PHE A 50 -14.01 10.28 3.87
CA PHE A 50 -15.38 10.69 4.19
C PHE A 50 -15.47 12.18 4.54
N GLU A 51 -14.56 12.69 5.37
CA GLU A 51 -14.53 14.12 5.73
C GLU A 51 -14.24 15.00 4.50
N LEU A 52 -13.31 14.58 3.64
CA LEU A 52 -12.98 15.25 2.39
C LEU A 52 -14.16 15.27 1.40
N ILE A 53 -14.91 14.17 1.28
CA ILE A 53 -16.10 14.09 0.43
C ILE A 53 -17.19 15.01 0.96
N ILE A 54 -17.44 15.03 2.28
CA ILE A 54 -18.41 15.94 2.88
C ILE A 54 -18.03 17.40 2.63
N ALA A 55 -16.77 17.77 2.84
CA ALA A 55 -16.30 19.12 2.57
C ALA A 55 -16.48 19.51 1.09
N ALA A 56 -16.18 18.59 0.17
CA ALA A 56 -16.38 18.80 -1.27
C ALA A 56 -17.87 18.97 -1.63
N LEU A 57 -18.77 18.21 -1.01
CA LEU A 57 -20.22 18.33 -1.23
C LEU A 57 -20.79 19.68 -0.74
N HIS A 58 -20.21 20.25 0.31
CA HIS A 58 -20.58 21.59 0.79
C HIS A 58 -20.03 22.71 -0.11
N GLY A 59 -19.08 22.41 -1.00
CA GLY A 59 -18.54 23.36 -1.98
C GLY A 59 -17.72 24.51 -1.37
N ASP A 60 -17.44 24.47 -0.07
CA ASP A 60 -16.66 25.49 0.63
C ASP A 60 -15.21 25.00 0.84
N PRO A 61 -14.24 25.53 0.07
CA PRO A 61 -12.84 25.15 0.21
C PRO A 61 -12.22 25.56 1.55
N ASN A 62 -12.85 26.44 2.33
CA ASN A 62 -12.38 26.80 3.66
C ASN A 62 -12.81 25.81 4.75
N ASN A 63 -13.72 24.89 4.42
CA ASN A 63 -14.30 23.94 5.35
C ASN A 63 -13.57 22.57 5.33
N LEU A 64 -12.34 22.55 4.84
CA LEU A 64 -11.48 21.37 4.87
C LEU A 64 -11.03 21.08 6.31
N PRO A 65 -10.93 19.80 6.72
CA PRO A 65 -10.34 19.42 7.99
C PRO A 65 -8.93 19.97 8.12
N SER A 66 -8.51 20.46 9.29
CA SER A 66 -7.18 21.06 9.48
C SER A 66 -6.01 20.15 9.03
N SER A 67 -6.21 18.84 9.07
CA SER A 67 -5.24 17.80 8.67
C SER A 67 -5.38 17.32 7.21
N TRP A 68 -6.18 17.97 6.36
CA TRP A 68 -6.42 17.52 4.98
C TRP A 68 -5.14 17.34 4.14
N ARG A 69 -4.12 18.16 4.41
CA ARG A 69 -2.80 18.07 3.77
C ARG A 69 -2.03 16.83 4.21
N GLU A 70 -2.15 16.44 5.46
CA GLU A 70 -1.51 15.25 6.03
C GLU A 70 -2.12 13.99 5.41
N TYR A 71 -3.46 13.95 5.25
CA TYR A 71 -4.15 12.86 4.58
C TYR A 71 -3.63 12.64 3.15
N ILE A 72 -3.55 13.72 2.35
CA ILE A 72 -3.03 13.63 0.98
C ILE A 72 -1.54 13.25 0.97
N GLY A 73 -0.75 13.79 1.90
CA GLY A 73 0.66 13.45 2.05
C GLY A 73 0.88 11.96 2.30
N VAL A 74 0.14 11.38 3.25
CA VAL A 74 0.20 9.94 3.58
C VAL A 74 -0.26 9.10 2.38
N ALA A 75 -1.37 9.46 1.73
CA ALA A 75 -1.85 8.76 0.54
C ALA A 75 -0.80 8.79 -0.60
N GLY A 76 -0.16 9.94 -0.82
CA GLY A 76 0.91 10.09 -1.81
C GLY A 76 2.14 9.23 -1.49
N MET A 77 2.60 9.23 -0.24
CA MET A 77 3.74 8.41 0.19
C MET A 77 3.48 6.91 -0.03
N VAL A 78 2.29 6.43 0.31
CA VAL A 78 1.95 5.02 0.10
C VAL A 78 1.79 4.69 -1.37
N GLY A 79 1.16 5.57 -2.16
CA GLY A 79 1.07 5.40 -3.61
C GLY A 79 2.45 5.23 -4.26
N ILE A 80 3.40 6.12 -3.93
CA ILE A 80 4.79 6.05 -4.41
C ILE A 80 5.46 4.74 -3.95
N GLY A 81 5.31 4.37 -2.67
CA GLY A 81 5.90 3.15 -2.12
C GLY A 81 5.41 1.88 -2.82
N LEU A 82 4.10 1.77 -3.06
CA LEU A 82 3.50 0.64 -3.78
C LEU A 82 3.98 0.59 -5.23
N SER A 83 4.04 1.73 -5.92
CA SER A 83 4.55 1.81 -7.29
C SER A 83 6.01 1.38 -7.38
N LEU A 84 6.87 1.83 -6.47
CA LEU A 84 8.27 1.40 -6.41
C LEU A 84 8.40 -0.11 -6.14
N ASN A 85 7.63 -0.63 -5.18
CA ASN A 85 7.61 -2.06 -4.90
C ASN A 85 7.20 -2.89 -6.12
N TYR A 86 6.20 -2.43 -6.87
CA TYR A 86 5.80 -3.06 -8.13
C TYR A 86 6.93 -3.07 -9.17
N VAL A 87 7.58 -1.92 -9.39
CA VAL A 87 8.72 -1.81 -10.34
C VAL A 87 9.87 -2.74 -9.95
N ILE A 88 10.24 -2.78 -8.67
CA ILE A 88 11.31 -3.65 -8.17
C ILE A 88 10.97 -5.12 -8.42
N ASN A 89 9.73 -5.54 -8.15
CA ASN A 89 9.32 -6.92 -8.37
C ASN A 89 9.29 -7.29 -9.85
N ALA A 90 8.83 -6.40 -10.72
CA ALA A 90 8.87 -6.61 -12.17
C ALA A 90 10.31 -6.75 -12.69
N VAL A 91 11.24 -5.92 -12.22
CA VAL A 91 12.67 -6.01 -12.59
C VAL A 91 13.28 -7.31 -12.08
N LYS A 92 12.98 -7.72 -10.84
CA LYS A 92 13.43 -9.00 -10.28
C LYS A 92 12.94 -10.18 -11.11
N GLU A 93 11.70 -10.17 -11.55
CA GLU A 93 11.11 -11.23 -12.37
C GLU A 93 11.83 -11.35 -13.72
N VAL A 94 12.12 -10.23 -14.39
CA VAL A 94 12.89 -10.22 -15.65
C VAL A 94 14.32 -10.74 -15.46
N LEU A 95 14.99 -10.33 -14.38
CA LEU A 95 16.36 -10.79 -14.07
C LEU A 95 16.40 -12.27 -13.65
N ALA A 96 15.43 -12.73 -12.86
CA ALA A 96 15.33 -14.12 -12.42
C ALA A 96 14.93 -15.07 -13.55
N SER A 97 14.28 -14.57 -14.61
CA SER A 97 13.96 -15.33 -15.83
C SER A 97 15.17 -15.55 -16.75
N SER A 98 16.35 -14.98 -16.41
CA SER A 98 17.57 -15.06 -17.22
C SER A 98 18.70 -15.97 -16.69
N PRO A 99 18.45 -17.26 -16.35
CA PRO A 99 19.55 -18.22 -16.25
C PRO A 99 19.42 -19.50 -17.09
N VAL A 100 18.61 -19.57 -18.17
CA VAL A 100 18.50 -20.81 -18.99
C VAL A 100 18.41 -20.55 -20.50
N ARG A 101 19.29 -19.70 -21.07
CA ARG A 101 19.46 -19.68 -22.55
C ARG A 101 20.90 -19.64 -23.03
N LYS A 102 21.88 -19.78 -22.12
CA LYS A 102 23.30 -19.74 -22.49
C LYS A 102 24.01 -21.10 -22.47
N SER A 103 23.32 -22.17 -22.04
CA SER A 103 23.89 -23.51 -21.93
C SER A 103 23.53 -24.46 -23.08
N GLU A 104 22.49 -24.18 -23.88
CA GLU A 104 22.16 -25.01 -25.06
C GLU A 104 22.95 -24.62 -26.32
N GLU A 105 23.29 -23.34 -26.50
CA GLU A 105 23.97 -22.87 -27.71
C GLU A 105 25.46 -23.27 -27.77
N THR A 106 26.05 -23.70 -26.65
CA THR A 106 27.45 -24.22 -26.63
C THR A 106 27.54 -25.73 -26.82
N ALA A 107 26.42 -26.46 -26.68
CA ALA A 107 26.38 -27.91 -26.90
C ALA A 107 26.14 -28.27 -28.37
N GLU A 108 25.45 -27.42 -29.13
CA GLU A 108 25.15 -27.66 -30.55
C GLU A 108 26.31 -27.31 -31.50
N ASN A 109 27.21 -26.40 -31.11
CA ASN A 109 28.37 -26.01 -31.94
C ASN A 109 29.62 -26.88 -31.72
N LYS A 110 29.46 -28.06 -31.09
CA LYS A 110 30.52 -29.04 -30.85
C LYS A 110 30.19 -30.46 -31.32
N SER A 111 29.06 -30.65 -32.03
CA SER A 111 28.71 -31.94 -32.64
C SER A 111 28.87 -31.93 -34.15
#